data_AF-A0A396GJ93-F1
#
_entry.id   AF-A0A396GJ93-F1
#
_cell.length_a   1.000
_cell.length_b   1.000
_cell.length_c   1.000
_cell.angle_alpha   90.00
_cell.angle_beta   90.00
_cell.angle_gamma   90.00
#
_symmetry.space_group_name_H-M   'P 1'
#
loop_
_entity.id
_entity.type
_entity.pdbx_description
1 polymer ?
#
loop_
_entity_poly.entity_id
_entity_poly.type
_entity_poly.pdbx_seq_one_letter_code
_entity_poly.pdbx_strand_id
1 'polypeptide(L)'
;MNIEEEEVCKMIQECLDLGKKYVYKENVLPWKAEPVETNSDPFHFEPVEATAHHFKMEDGVVRVFASKTDTEELFPVASATSFFTDMDYILKRLFQGFIN
;
A
#
# COMPACT_ATOMS: atom_id res chain seq x y z
N MET A 1 -33.02 -3.33 9.64
CA MET A 1 -31.85 -4.19 9.39
C MET A 1 -31.89 -5.28 10.45
N ASN A 2 -31.83 -6.54 10.02
CA ASN A 2 -31.64 -7.66 10.94
C ASN A 2 -30.22 -7.59 11.53
N ILE A 3 -30.02 -8.09 12.75
CA ILE A 3 -28.71 -8.12 13.43
C ILE A 3 -27.66 -8.82 12.56
N GLU A 4 -28.06 -9.92 11.93
CA GLU A 4 -27.22 -10.69 11.01
C GLU A 4 -26.78 -9.87 9.79
N GLU A 5 -27.69 -9.09 9.19
CA GLU A 5 -27.35 -8.21 8.07
C GLU A 5 -26.36 -7.11 8.50
N GLU A 6 -26.53 -6.58 9.71
CA GLU A 6 -25.62 -5.58 10.27
C GLU A 6 -24.21 -6.15 10.49
N GLU A 7 -24.10 -7.40 10.96
CA GLU A 7 -22.83 -8.10 11.13
C GLU A 7 -22.13 -8.37 9.79
N VAL A 8 -22.88 -8.81 8.77
CA VAL A 8 -22.34 -9.01 7.42
C VAL A 8 -21.82 -7.70 6.82
N CYS A 9 -22.59 -6.61 6.95
CA CYS A 9 -22.15 -5.30 6.49
C CYS A 9 -20.86 -4.84 7.18
N LYS A 10 -20.74 -5.02 8.50
CA LYS A 10 -19.52 -4.71 9.26
C LYS A 10 -18.33 -5.54 8.78
N MET A 11 -18.52 -6.84 8.55
CA MET A 11 -17.46 -7.71 8.02
C MET A 11 -16.97 -7.24 6.65
N ILE A 12 -17.88 -6.90 5.73
CA ILE A 12 -17.51 -6.38 4.40
C ILE A 12 -16.74 -5.07 4.54
N GLN A 13 -17.17 -4.19 5.44
CA GLN A 13 -16.52 -2.90 5.69
C GLN A 13 -15.09 -3.08 6.20
N GLU A 14 -14.87 -3.99 7.14
CA GLU A 14 -13.53 -4.35 7.64
C GLU A 14 -12.64 -4.88 6.50
N CYS A 15 -13.17 -5.73 5.62
CA CYS A 15 -12.43 -6.24 4.45
C CYS A 15 -12.04 -5.10 3.50
N LEU A 16 -12.95 -4.15 3.24
CA LEU A 16 -12.69 -3.00 2.40
C LEU A 16 -11.63 -2.07 3.00
N ASP A 17 -11.63 -1.88 4.32
CA ASP A 17 -10.66 -1.05 5.02
C ASP A 17 -9.27 -1.68 5.04
N LEU A 18 -9.18 -3.00 5.20
CA LEU A 18 -7.91 -3.73 5.03
C LEU A 18 -7.40 -3.64 3.59
N GLY A 19 -8.29 -3.71 2.60
CA GLY A 19 -7.94 -3.44 1.20
C GLY A 19 -7.34 -2.04 1.00
N LYS A 20 -7.90 -1.00 1.63
CA LYS A 20 -7.34 0.37 1.57
C LYS A 20 -5.99 0.48 2.28
N LYS A 21 -5.78 -0.24 3.37
CA LYS A 21 -4.53 -0.23 4.15
C LYS A 21 -3.35 -0.83 3.39
N TYR A 22 -3.58 -1.90 2.63
CA TYR A 22 -2.50 -2.68 2.01
C TYR A 22 -2.29 -2.43 0.52
N VAL A 23 -3.32 -2.00 -0.22
CA VAL A 23 -3.20 -1.75 -1.65
C VAL A 23 -2.62 -0.35 -1.89
N TYR A 24 -1.43 -0.29 -2.47
CA TYR A 24 -0.83 0.96 -2.91
C TYR A 24 -1.73 1.66 -3.94
N LYS A 25 -1.90 2.97 -3.75
CA LYS A 25 -2.57 3.86 -4.70
C LYS A 25 -1.75 5.13 -4.80
N GLU A 26 -1.59 5.64 -6.01
CA GLU A 26 -0.99 6.94 -6.22
C GLU A 26 -1.82 8.03 -5.54
N ASN A 27 -1.14 8.99 -4.92
CA ASN A 27 -1.79 10.14 -4.27
C ASN A 27 -2.53 11.04 -5.28
N VAL A 28 -2.04 11.07 -6.52
CA VAL A 28 -2.63 11.82 -7.63
C VAL A 28 -2.98 10.82 -8.73
N LEU A 29 -4.24 10.83 -9.16
CA LEU A 29 -4.69 9.95 -10.23
C LEU A 29 -4.10 10.42 -11.56
N PRO A 30 -3.80 9.51 -12.51
CA PRO A 30 -3.15 9.87 -13.76
C PRO A 30 -3.87 10.98 -14.55
N TRP A 31 -5.20 10.96 -14.58
CA TRP A 31 -6.00 11.98 -15.29
C TRP A 31 -6.15 13.31 -14.53
N LYS A 32 -5.62 13.39 -13.31
CA LYS A 32 -5.50 14.61 -12.50
C LYS A 32 -4.05 15.10 -12.41
N ALA A 33 -3.10 14.34 -12.94
CA ALA A 33 -1.71 14.75 -12.96
C ALA A 33 -1.55 15.91 -13.95
N GLU A 34 -0.72 16.88 -13.57
CA GLU A 34 -0.34 17.95 -14.47
C GLU A 34 0.35 17.35 -15.71
N PRO A 35 0.04 17.83 -16.92
CA PRO A 35 0.71 17.37 -18.13
C PRO A 35 2.20 17.69 -18.02
N VAL A 36 3.02 16.65 -18.05
CA VAL A 36 4.48 16.81 -18.09
C VAL A 36 4.86 17.14 -19.53
N GLU A 37 5.67 18.18 -19.73
CA GLU A 37 6.23 18.47 -21.05
C GLU A 37 7.10 17.30 -21.50
N THR A 38 6.61 16.53 -22.45
CA THR A 38 7.33 15.38 -23.00
C THR A 38 8.19 15.82 -24.17
N ASN A 39 9.45 15.39 -24.18
CA ASN A 39 10.29 15.50 -25.37
C ASN A 39 9.59 14.82 -26.56
N SER A 40 9.60 15.48 -27.73
CA SER A 40 8.96 14.96 -28.93
C SER A 40 9.65 13.70 -29.48
N ASP A 41 10.89 13.46 -29.09
CA ASP A 41 11.61 12.21 -29.38
C ASP A 41 11.34 11.16 -28.29
N PRO A 42 10.63 10.06 -28.62
CA PRO A 42 10.30 9.01 -27.65
C PRO A 42 11.51 8.21 -27.16
N PHE A 43 12.69 8.36 -27.79
CA PHE A 43 13.93 7.71 -27.37
C PHE A 43 14.94 8.70 -26.76
N HIS A 44 14.51 9.93 -26.49
CA HIS A 44 15.37 10.92 -25.86
C HIS A 44 15.81 10.47 -24.47
N PHE A 45 17.13 10.41 -24.25
CA PHE A 45 17.70 10.16 -22.94
C PHE A 45 18.09 11.48 -22.29
N GLU A 46 17.53 11.73 -21.11
CA GLU A 46 17.95 12.80 -20.22
C GLU A 46 18.63 12.18 -18.99
N PRO A 47 19.88 12.58 -18.66
CA PRO A 47 20.54 12.10 -17.45
C PRO A 47 19.77 12.52 -16.20
N VAL A 48 19.36 11.55 -15.38
CA VAL A 48 18.69 11.79 -14.10
C VAL A 48 19.69 11.58 -12.97
N GLU A 49 19.86 12.59 -12.12
CA GLU A 49 20.73 12.49 -10.95
C GLU A 49 20.18 11.47 -9.95
N ALA A 50 21.09 10.75 -9.29
CA ALA A 50 20.72 9.85 -8.22
C ALA A 50 20.17 10.64 -7.02
N THR A 51 19.06 10.18 -6.45
CA THR A 51 18.49 10.82 -5.25
C THR A 51 19.41 10.66 -4.04
N ALA A 52 19.38 11.62 -3.11
CA ALA A 52 20.16 11.56 -1.87
C ALA A 52 19.70 10.49 -0.85
N HIS A 53 18.55 9.84 -1.11
CA HIS A 53 17.96 8.85 -0.22
C HIS A 53 18.89 7.68 0.08
N HIS A 54 18.76 7.15 1.29
CA HIS A 54 19.46 5.95 1.71
C HIS A 54 18.50 4.76 1.76
N PHE A 55 18.87 3.68 1.06
CA PHE A 55 18.08 2.46 0.95
C PHE A 55 18.72 1.34 1.79
N LYS A 56 17.90 0.61 2.54
CA LYS A 56 18.31 -0.60 3.29
C LYS A 56 17.35 -1.74 3.01
N MET A 57 17.88 -2.96 2.89
CA MET A 57 17.05 -4.17 2.80
C MET A 57 16.92 -4.76 4.20
N GLU A 58 15.72 -4.76 4.76
CA GLU A 58 15.43 -5.27 6.11
C GLU A 58 14.19 -6.17 6.03
N ASP A 59 14.31 -7.41 6.52
CA ASP A 59 13.24 -8.42 6.46
C ASP A 59 12.64 -8.64 5.05
N GLY A 60 13.46 -8.47 4.00
CA GLY A 60 13.04 -8.58 2.61
C GLY A 60 12.26 -7.38 2.07
N VAL A 61 12.21 -6.27 2.83
CA VAL A 61 11.58 -5.01 2.45
C VAL A 61 12.65 -3.93 2.28
N VAL A 62 12.56 -3.16 1.21
CA VAL A 62 13.41 -1.97 1.03
C VAL A 62 12.86 -0.82 1.87
N ARG A 63 13.63 -0.40 2.86
CA ARG A 63 13.39 0.76 3.71
C ARG A 63 14.08 1.98 3.12
N VAL A 64 13.39 3.13 3.10
CA VAL A 64 13.88 4.37 2.48
C VAL A 64 13.99 5.47 3.52
N PHE A 65 15.18 6.05 3.65
CA PHE A 65 15.49 7.13 4.58
C PHE A 65 15.93 8.38 3.79
N ALA A 66 15.72 9.56 4.37
CA ALA A 66 16.15 10.82 3.75
C ALA A 66 17.69 10.88 3.57
N SER A 67 18.45 10.32 4.51
CA SER A 67 19.90 10.20 4.46
C SER A 67 20.41 9.02 5.30
N LYS A 68 21.73 8.79 5.31
CA LYS A 68 22.37 7.70 6.08
C LYS A 68 22.27 7.87 7.60
N THR A 69 22.10 9.10 8.08
CA THR A 69 22.05 9.42 9.51
C THR A 69 20.64 9.44 10.06
N ASP A 70 19.63 9.48 9.18
CA ASP A 70 18.23 9.49 9.59
C ASP A 70 17.78 8.11 10.05
N THR A 71 16.90 8.11 11.05
CA THR A 71 16.32 6.89 11.61
C THR A 71 14.84 6.72 11.25
N GLU A 72 14.20 7.78 10.76
CA GLU A 72 12.79 7.77 10.35
C GLU A 72 12.65 7.37 8.89
N GLU A 73 11.76 6.41 8.63
CA GLU A 73 11.47 5.92 7.30
C GLU A 73 10.49 6.87 6.58
N LEU A 74 10.78 7.20 5.32
CA LEU A 74 9.94 8.08 4.50
C LEU A 74 8.64 7.41 4.04
N PHE A 75 8.68 6.10 3.80
CA PHE A 75 7.57 5.32 3.25
C PHE A 75 7.32 4.05 4.08
N PRO A 76 6.88 4.19 5.33
CA PRO A 76 6.70 3.05 6.22
C PRO A 76 5.63 2.10 5.69
N VAL A 77 5.98 0.82 5.61
CA VAL A 77 5.06 -0.27 5.26
C VAL A 77 4.86 -1.22 6.42
N ALA A 78 3.68 -1.84 6.48
CA ALA A 78 3.36 -2.87 7.46
C ALA A 78 4.33 -4.05 7.37
N SER A 79 4.63 -4.66 8.52
CA SER A 79 5.47 -5.86 8.56
C SER A 79 4.72 -7.08 7.99
N ALA A 80 5.49 -8.09 7.57
CA ALA A 80 4.94 -9.37 7.15
C ALA A 80 4.01 -9.98 8.22
N THR A 81 4.40 -9.93 9.49
CA THR A 81 3.59 -10.42 10.61
C THR A 81 2.23 -9.72 10.68
N SER A 82 2.19 -8.40 10.57
CA SER A 82 0.93 -7.65 10.60
C SER A 82 0.04 -8.01 9.41
N PHE A 83 0.64 -8.12 8.22
CA PHE A 83 -0.08 -8.52 7.00
C PHE A 83 -0.71 -9.91 7.15
N PHE A 84 0.07 -10.92 7.54
CA PHE A 84 -0.45 -12.30 7.69
C PHE A 84 -1.47 -12.42 8.82
N THR A 85 -1.33 -11.64 9.89
CA THR A 85 -2.31 -11.59 10.98
C THR A 85 -3.66 -11.04 10.49
N ASP A 86 -3.64 -9.91 9.78
CA ASP A 86 -4.85 -9.30 9.22
C ASP A 86 -5.49 -10.21 8.14
N MET A 87 -4.67 -10.90 7.35
CA MET A 87 -5.14 -11.84 6.33
C MET A 87 -5.83 -13.05 6.98
N ASP A 88 -5.22 -13.67 7.98
CA ASP A 88 -5.80 -14.80 8.73
C ASP A 88 -7.15 -14.41 9.36
N TYR A 89 -7.23 -13.20 9.92
CA TYR A 89 -8.46 -12.64 10.46
C TYR A 89 -9.58 -12.55 9.41
N ILE A 90 -9.30 -11.98 8.23
CA ILE A 90 -10.30 -11.87 7.14
C ILE A 90 -10.74 -13.26 6.69
N LEU A 91 -9.80 -14.17 6.44
CA LEU A 91 -10.13 -15.52 5.96
C LEU A 91 -11.05 -16.25 6.93
N LYS A 92 -10.75 -16.19 8.23
CA LYS A 92 -11.61 -16.78 9.27
C LYS A 92 -13.03 -16.23 9.21
N ARG A 93 -13.19 -14.91 9.11
CA ARG A 93 -14.51 -14.28 9.05
C ARG A 93 -15.28 -14.61 7.78
N LEU A 94 -14.61 -14.58 6.62
CA LEU A 94 -15.23 -14.93 5.34
C LEU A 94 -15.75 -16.37 5.37
N PHE A 95 -14.95 -17.33 5.84
CA PHE A 95 -15.37 -18.73 5.91
C PHE A 95 -16.44 -18.99 6.99
N GLN A 96 -16.49 -18.20 8.06
CA GLN A 96 -17.54 -18.32 9.09
C GLN A 96 -18.95 -18.01 8.53
N GLY A 97 -19.05 -17.11 7.56
CA GLY A 97 -20.31 -16.77 6.88
C GLY A 97 -20.78 -17.79 5.83
N PHE A 98 -19.92 -18.75 5.44
CA PHE A 98 -20.28 -19.83 4.50
C PHE A 98 -20.78 -21.12 5.20
N ILE A 99 -20.63 -21.23 6.52
CA ILE A 99 -20.89 -22.47 7.28
C ILE A 99 -22.24 -22.42 8.06
N ASN A 100 -23.07 -21.39 7.85
CA ASN A 100 -24.43 -21.33 8.39
C ASN A 100 -25.48 -21.21 7.28
#